data_AF-A0ABD0NIZ2-F1
#
_entry.id   AF-A0ABD0NIZ2-F1
#
_cell.length_a   1.000
_cell.length_b   1.000
_cell.length_c   1.000
_cell.angle_alpha   90.00
_cell.angle_beta   90.00
_cell.angle_gamma   90.00
#
_symmetry.space_group_name_H-M   'P 1'
#
loop_
_entity.id
_entity.type
_entity.pdbx_description
1 polymer ?
#
loop_
_entity_poly.entity_id
_entity_poly.type
_entity_poly.pdbx_seq_one_letter_code
_entity_poly.pdbx_strand_id
1 'polypeptide(L)'
;QMHEFEVLSLTDGLICRADGRDALLSHMLHIMKIVLAGAVMDEDLLGVCAVSRASIREGAALQCAEVWCTLQDGEMSIHTTQGSTDTVFLDSQTRC
;
A
#
# COMPACT_ATOMS: atom_id res chain seq x y z
N GLN A 1 23.64 8.20 9.44
CA GLN A 1 23.33 6.76 9.36
C GLN A 1 22.57 6.59 8.05
N MET A 2 22.93 5.62 7.22
CA MET A 2 22.26 5.42 5.94
C MET A 2 20.94 4.68 6.17
N HIS A 3 19.83 5.18 5.60
CA HIS A 3 18.51 4.58 5.72
C HIS A 3 18.06 4.06 4.34
N GLU A 4 17.38 2.90 4.31
CA GLU A 4 16.87 2.33 3.06
C GLU A 4 15.54 1.58 3.21
N PHE A 5 14.79 1.49 2.10
CA PHE A 5 13.70 0.53 1.90
C PHE A 5 13.84 -0.11 0.53
N GLU A 6 13.24 -1.29 0.38
CA GLU A 6 13.15 -2.00 -0.89
C GLU A 6 11.71 -1.98 -1.39
N VAL A 7 11.53 -1.67 -2.67
CA VAL A 7 10.27 -1.83 -3.40
C VAL A 7 10.41 -3.04 -4.30
N LEU A 8 9.51 -4.01 -4.13
CA LEU A 8 9.45 -5.19 -4.98
C LEU A 8 8.31 -5.03 -5.97
N SER A 9 8.62 -5.26 -7.24
CA SER A 9 7.64 -5.44 -8.31
C SER A 9 7.61 -6.91 -8.73
N LEU A 10 6.75 -7.26 -9.70
CA LEU A 10 6.68 -8.62 -10.24
C LEU A 10 7.97 -9.05 -10.96
N THR A 11 8.75 -8.10 -11.48
CA THR A 11 9.93 -8.39 -12.32
C THR A 11 11.24 -7.93 -11.68
N ASP A 12 11.20 -6.86 -10.89
CA ASP A 12 12.40 -6.17 -10.42
C ASP A 12 12.26 -5.66 -8.97
N GLY A 13 13.39 -5.38 -8.33
CA GLY A 13 13.47 -4.68 -7.05
C GLY A 13 14.15 -3.32 -7.19
N LEU A 14 13.67 -2.33 -6.44
CA LEU A 14 14.27 -1.00 -6.34
C LEU A 14 14.67 -0.74 -4.88
N ILE A 15 15.95 -0.48 -4.63
CA ILE A 15 16.44 -0.06 -3.31
C ILE A 15 16.51 1.46 -3.28
N CYS A 16 15.72 2.07 -2.39
CA CYS A 16 15.71 3.51 -2.15
C CYS A 16 16.54 3.82 -0.91
N ARG A 17 17.46 4.78 -1.03
CA ARG A 17 18.40 5.18 0.03
C ARG A 17 18.33 6.67 0.28
N ALA A 18 18.49 7.07 1.54
CA ALA A 18 18.66 8.46 1.92
C ALA A 18 19.53 8.63 3.16
N ASP A 19 20.17 9.80 3.28
CA ASP A 19 21.03 10.15 4.41
C ASP A 19 20.26 10.46 5.70
N GLY A 20 18.94 10.67 5.59
CA GLY A 20 18.05 10.98 6.69
C GLY A 20 16.71 10.24 6.58
N ARG A 21 16.16 9.86 7.74
CA ARG A 21 14.88 9.14 7.84
C ARG A 21 13.73 9.89 7.19
N ASP A 22 13.64 11.20 7.39
CA ASP A 22 12.53 12.02 6.87
C ASP A 22 12.56 12.10 5.34
N ALA A 23 13.76 12.21 4.76
CA ALA A 23 13.95 12.17 3.31
C ALA A 23 13.55 10.81 2.73
N LEU A 24 13.93 9.71 3.41
CA LEU A 24 13.52 8.37 3.00
C LEU A 24 12.00 8.19 3.07
N LEU A 25 11.36 8.64 4.15
CA LEU A 25 9.91 8.59 4.31
C LEU A 25 9.21 9.40 3.21
N SER A 26 9.71 10.60 2.90
CA SER A 26 9.18 11.44 1.83
C SER A 26 9.24 10.73 0.46
N HIS A 27 10.35 10.04 0.14
CA HIS A 27 10.44 9.24 -1.08
C HIS A 27 9.40 8.11 -1.11
N MET A 28 9.26 7.38 -0.01
CA MET A 28 8.28 6.29 0.10
C MET A 28 6.85 6.80 -0.14
N LEU A 29 6.46 7.89 0.54
CA LEU A 29 5.14 8.50 0.39
C LEU A 29 4.90 8.98 -1.05
N HIS A 30 5.92 9.57 -1.69
CA HIS A 30 5.82 10.01 -3.08
C HIS A 30 5.58 8.83 -4.03
N ILE A 31 6.32 7.72 -3.85
CA ILE A 31 6.12 6.50 -4.65
C ILE A 31 4.72 5.94 -4.44
N MET A 32 4.26 5.83 -3.19
CA MET A 32 2.91 5.33 -2.88
C MET A 32 1.82 6.17 -3.55
N LYS A 33 1.92 7.51 -3.53
CA LYS A 33 0.96 8.38 -4.22
C LYS A 33 0.91 8.16 -5.72
N ILE A 34 2.06 7.92 -6.36
CA ILE A 34 2.15 7.61 -7.79
C ILE A 34 1.45 6.26 -8.06
N VAL A 35 1.77 5.24 -7.26
CA VAL A 35 1.18 3.89 -7.39
C VAL A 35 -0.33 3.93 -7.21
N LEU A 36 -0.80 4.66 -6.20
CA LEU A 36 -2.22 4.85 -5.90
C LEU A 36 -2.91 5.84 -6.84
N ALA A 37 -2.18 6.42 -7.81
CA ALA A 37 -2.69 7.37 -8.81
C ALA A 37 -3.54 8.53 -8.24
N GLY A 38 -3.24 8.97 -7.01
CA GLY A 38 -4.01 10.00 -6.32
C GLY A 38 -5.35 9.55 -5.73
N ALA A 39 -5.60 8.23 -5.62
CA ALA A 39 -6.75 7.69 -4.90
C ALA A 39 -6.72 7.94 -3.39
N VAL A 40 -5.60 8.42 -2.86
CA VAL A 40 -5.36 8.65 -1.44
C VAL A 40 -4.81 10.05 -1.18
N MET A 41 -5.17 10.61 -0.04
CA MET A 41 -4.60 11.83 0.52
C MET A 41 -3.37 11.50 1.38
N ASP A 42 -2.59 12.52 1.73
CA ASP A 42 -1.40 12.37 2.58
C ASP A 42 -1.73 11.76 3.95
N GLU A 43 -2.90 12.07 4.48
CA GLU A 43 -3.41 11.54 5.75
C GLU A 43 -3.73 10.05 5.71
N ASP A 44 -4.18 9.53 4.55
CA ASP A 44 -4.47 8.11 4.35
C ASP A 44 -3.18 7.25 4.30
N LEU A 45 -2.03 7.90 4.12
CA LEU A 45 -0.73 7.23 4.07
C LEU A 45 0.01 7.27 5.41
N LEU A 46 -0.55 7.92 6.44
CA LEU A 46 0.07 7.99 7.75
C LEU A 46 0.08 6.59 8.40
N GLY A 47 1.29 6.09 8.69
CA GLY A 47 1.45 4.77 9.32
C GLY A 47 1.39 3.59 8.35
N VAL A 48 1.12 3.83 7.07
CA VAL A 48 1.13 2.79 6.03
C VAL A 48 2.54 2.23 5.87
N CYS A 49 2.65 0.91 5.98
CA CYS A 49 3.92 0.18 5.87
C CYS A 49 4.06 -0.55 4.53
N ALA A 50 2.96 -0.84 3.83
CA ALA A 50 2.99 -1.47 2.52
C ALA A 50 1.80 -1.05 1.66
N VAL A 51 1.98 -1.13 0.34
CA VAL A 51 0.93 -0.98 -0.67
C VAL A 51 1.01 -2.15 -1.64
N SER A 52 -0.13 -2.68 -2.05
CA SER A 52 -0.19 -3.75 -3.04
C SER A 52 -1.41 -3.63 -3.93
N ARG A 53 -1.30 -4.17 -5.15
CA ARG A 53 -2.42 -4.31 -6.06
C ARG A 53 -3.10 -5.65 -5.83
N ALA A 54 -4.41 -5.65 -5.67
CA ALA A 54 -5.18 -6.85 -5.35
C ALA A 54 -6.42 -7.00 -6.23
N SER A 55 -7.01 -8.19 -6.20
CA SER A 55 -8.33 -8.46 -6.76
C SER A 55 -9.27 -8.87 -5.64
N ILE A 56 -10.52 -8.39 -5.64
CA ILE A 56 -11.52 -8.76 -4.64
C ILE A 56 -12.37 -9.90 -5.18
N ARG A 57 -12.53 -10.94 -4.36
CA ARG A 57 -13.33 -12.13 -4.68
C ARG A 57 -14.27 -12.46 -3.54
N GLU A 58 -15.44 -12.96 -3.90
CA GLU A 58 -16.38 -13.59 -2.95
C GLU A 58 -16.47 -15.08 -3.32
N GLY A 59 -15.80 -15.92 -2.53
CA GLY A 59 -15.56 -17.31 -2.91
C GLY A 59 -14.80 -17.39 -4.24
N ALA A 60 -15.38 -18.07 -5.23
CA ALA A 60 -14.80 -18.18 -6.57
C ALA A 60 -15.12 -16.98 -7.48
N ALA A 61 -16.13 -16.16 -7.14
CA ALA A 61 -16.59 -15.07 -7.98
C ALA A 61 -15.66 -13.85 -7.87
N LEU A 62 -15.23 -13.31 -9.02
CA LEU A 62 -14.47 -12.06 -9.08
C LEU A 62 -15.41 -10.87 -8.97
N GLN A 63 -15.26 -10.09 -7.89
CA GLN A 63 -16.04 -8.88 -7.66
C GLN A 63 -15.35 -7.65 -8.25
N CYS A 64 -14.04 -7.54 -8.03
CA CYS A 64 -13.23 -6.46 -8.60
C CYS A 64 -11.89 -7.02 -9.10
N ALA A 65 -11.56 -6.72 -10.35
CA ALA A 65 -10.34 -7.20 -10.99
C ALA A 65 -9.08 -6.51 -10.42
N GLU A 66 -9.19 -5.23 -10.08
CA GLU A 66 -8.04 -4.42 -9.69
C GLU A 66 -8.47 -3.35 -8.67
N VAL A 67 -7.94 -3.47 -7.46
CA VAL A 67 -7.99 -2.46 -6.40
C VAL A 67 -6.59 -2.25 -5.84
N TRP A 68 -6.40 -1.14 -5.15
CA TRP A 68 -5.19 -0.93 -4.35
C TRP A 68 -5.48 -1.19 -2.89
N CYS A 69 -4.52 -1.76 -2.18
CA CYS A 69 -4.61 -1.97 -0.74
C CYS A 69 -3.42 -1.31 -0.05
N THR A 70 -3.66 -0.58 1.03
CA THR A 70 -2.62 -0.14 1.96
C THR A 70 -2.69 -0.96 3.25
N LEU A 71 -1.53 -1.27 3.81
CA LEU A 71 -1.40 -2.05 5.05
C LEU A 71 -0.83 -1.16 6.14
N GLN A 72 -1.43 -1.24 7.32
CA GLN A 72 -0.92 -0.68 8.57
C GLN A 72 -1.12 -1.68 9.71
N ASP A 73 -0.73 -1.31 10.93
CA ASP A 73 -0.78 -2.22 12.08
C ASP A 73 -2.22 -2.68 12.37
N GLY A 74 -2.50 -3.97 12.11
CA GLY A 74 -3.80 -4.59 12.33
C GLY A 74 -4.90 -4.21 11.33
N GLU A 75 -4.61 -3.44 10.28
CA GLU A 75 -5.63 -2.93 9.36
C GLU A 75 -5.14 -2.90 7.91
N MET A 76 -6.06 -3.20 6.98
CA MET A 76 -5.87 -3.03 5.55
C MET A 76 -6.98 -2.13 5.00
N SER A 77 -6.62 -1.03 4.35
CA SER A 77 -7.56 -0.19 3.62
C SER A 77 -7.55 -0.56 2.14
N ILE A 78 -8.73 -0.66 1.55
CA ILE A 78 -8.97 -1.02 0.16
C ILE A 78 -9.45 0.23 -0.58
N HIS A 79 -8.64 0.70 -1.51
CA HIS A 79 -8.86 1.89 -2.31
C HIS A 79 -9.41 1.49 -3.68
N THR A 80 -10.66 1.83 -3.93
CA THR A 80 -11.29 1.61 -5.23
C THR A 80 -11.01 2.79 -6.16
N THR A 81 -11.03 2.55 -7.47
CA THR A 81 -10.84 3.62 -8.47
C THR A 81 -11.93 4.70 -8.43
N GLN A 82 -13.02 4.48 -7.69
CA GLN A 82 -14.10 5.44 -7.50
C GLN A 82 -13.89 6.33 -6.26
N GLY A 83 -12.76 6.19 -5.55
CA GLY A 83 -12.45 6.97 -4.35
C GLY A 83 -13.20 6.51 -3.10
N SER A 84 -13.86 5.34 -3.14
CA SER A 84 -14.39 4.69 -1.95
C SER A 84 -13.29 3.87 -1.29
N THR A 85 -13.20 4.00 0.04
CA THR A 85 -12.25 3.26 0.88
C THR A 85 -13.01 2.37 1.85
N ASP A 86 -12.75 1.07 1.78
CA ASP A 86 -13.21 0.10 2.78
C ASP A 86 -12.04 -0.30 3.68
N THR A 87 -12.30 -0.53 4.97
CA THR A 87 -11.26 -0.99 5.91
C THR A 87 -11.58 -2.40 6.40
N VAL A 88 -10.56 -3.26 6.32
CA VAL A 88 -10.58 -4.63 6.84
C VAL A 88 -9.64 -4.69 8.04
N PHE A 89 -10.17 -5.10 9.20
CA PHE A 89 -9.35 -5.39 10.37
C PHE A 89 -8.70 -6.76 10.21
N LEU A 90 -7.39 -6.80 10.38
CA LEU A 90 -6.59 -8.01 10.28
C LEU A 90 -6.44 -8.62 11.65
N ASP A 91 -6.89 -9.86 11.77
CA ASP A 91 -6.85 -10.63 13.00
C ASP A 91 -6.15 -11.97 12.79
N SER A 92 -6.16 -12.81 13.83
CA SER A 92 -5.59 -14.15 13.78
C SER A 92 -6.31 -15.12 12.84
N GLN A 93 -7.49 -14.75 12.32
CA GLN A 93 -8.24 -15.55 11.35
C GLN A 93 -7.95 -15.13 9.91
N THR A 94 -7.34 -13.97 9.70
CA THR A 94 -6.95 -13.46 8.38
C THR A 94 -5.84 -14.34 7.79
N ARG A 95 -6.03 -14.79 6.54
CA ARG A 95 -5.08 -15.64 5.81
C ARG A 95 -4.50 -14.89 4.62
N CYS A 96 -3.18 -14.98 4.43
CA CYS A 96 -2.42 -14.42 3.32
C CYS A 96 -1.89 -15.52 2.40
#